data_AF-A0A6H5HUX1-F1
#
_entry.id   AF-A0A6H5HUX1-F1
#
_cell.length_a   1.000
_cell.length_b   1.000
_cell.length_c   1.000
_cell.angle_alpha   90.00
_cell.angle_beta   90.00
_cell.angle_gamma   90.00
#
_symmetry.space_group_name_H-M   'P 1'
#
loop_
_entity.id
_entity.type
_entity.pdbx_description
1 polymer ?
#
loop_
_entity_poly.entity_id
_entity_poly.type
_entity_poly.pdbx_seq_one_letter_code
_entity_poly.pdbx_strand_id
1 'polypeptide(L)'
;MVRSLLRQGADPNLANAEGLPPLHLIARRDVHGDMIRMFLSTNEERQQTVGIDARDNSGRTALEWAVTSCLPLAAKSLLKHGANVSGFVFPTPSDSDYLGRGSSLTKLTAATGLLAIVELLEARGYEMGRDDALKLMGFFDKYGLYESTDFSTSKDVDDLVDSLFEQMAKKRTYIDYLKFVSSYKMRKIPYESMEACSVRLCEKILTKFCRDWALDPFMESLHYRLPIVCCEMIMEKLKNKDLFNICLAAAGRRS
;
A
#
# COMPACT_ATOMS: atom_id res chain seq x y z
N MET A 1 10.08 5.07 -27.48
CA MET A 1 10.20 6.53 -27.32
C MET A 1 11.17 6.92 -26.21
N VAL A 2 10.90 6.63 -24.93
CA VAL A 2 11.78 7.05 -23.79
C VAL A 2 13.24 6.66 -23.96
N ARG A 3 13.53 5.38 -24.26
CA ARG A 3 14.91 4.91 -24.52
C ARG A 3 15.63 5.71 -25.62
N SER A 4 14.92 6.06 -26.69
CA SER A 4 15.48 6.82 -27.81
C SER A 4 15.84 8.24 -27.40
N LEU A 5 14.98 8.91 -26.62
CA LEU A 5 15.23 10.27 -26.12
C LEU A 5 16.45 10.32 -25.19
N LEU A 6 16.56 9.36 -24.26
CA LEU A 6 17.73 9.25 -23.37
C LEU A 6 19.02 9.03 -24.18
N ARG A 7 18.97 8.17 -25.21
CA ARG A 7 20.11 7.95 -26.11
C ARG A 7 20.50 9.18 -26.94
N GLN A 8 19.56 10.10 -27.17
CA GLN A 8 19.78 11.39 -27.82
C GLN A 8 20.25 12.49 -26.85
N GLY A 9 20.47 12.17 -25.57
CA GLY A 9 20.98 13.11 -24.58
C GLY A 9 19.90 13.89 -23.83
N ALA A 10 18.65 13.43 -23.84
CA ALA A 10 17.65 13.99 -22.93
C ALA A 10 18.12 13.88 -21.47
N ASP A 11 17.94 14.96 -20.70
CA ASP A 11 18.31 15.01 -19.29
C ASP A 11 17.29 14.18 -18.45
N PRO A 12 17.73 13.11 -17.76
CA PRO A 12 16.84 12.28 -16.97
C PRO A 12 16.38 12.93 -15.65
N ASN A 13 16.93 14.09 -15.27
CA ASN A 13 16.61 14.78 -14.03
C ASN A 13 15.84 16.09 -14.26
N LEU A 14 15.58 16.47 -15.52
CA LEU A 14 14.88 17.72 -15.82
C LEU A 14 13.44 17.67 -15.31
N ALA A 15 13.18 18.41 -14.24
CA ALA A 15 11.89 18.44 -13.57
C ALA A 15 10.86 19.31 -14.31
N ASN A 16 9.58 18.96 -14.17
CA ASN A 16 8.47 19.80 -14.63
C ASN A 16 8.21 20.99 -13.67
N ALA A 17 7.16 21.77 -13.92
CA ALA A 17 6.78 22.92 -13.08
C ALA A 17 6.42 22.55 -11.62
N GLU A 18 6.05 21.31 -11.35
CA GLU A 18 5.78 20.78 -10.00
C GLU A 18 7.06 20.27 -9.31
N GLY A 19 8.21 20.44 -9.95
CA GLY A 19 9.47 19.90 -9.47
C GLY A 19 9.57 18.39 -9.61
N LEU A 20 8.74 17.74 -10.44
CA LEU A 20 8.78 16.28 -10.65
C LEU A 20 9.79 15.91 -11.75
N PRO A 21 10.90 15.23 -11.42
CA PRO A 21 11.74 14.56 -12.40
C PRO A 21 10.97 13.45 -13.13
N PRO A 22 11.46 13.01 -14.31
CA PRO A 22 10.87 11.89 -15.06
C PRO A 22 10.66 10.63 -14.21
N LEU A 23 11.57 10.32 -13.28
CA LEU A 23 11.47 9.13 -12.45
C LEU A 23 10.23 9.14 -11.53
N HIS A 24 9.81 10.30 -11.01
CA HIS A 24 8.59 10.45 -10.20
C HIS A 24 7.34 10.17 -11.04
N LEU A 25 7.30 10.70 -12.27
CA LEU A 25 6.19 10.48 -13.19
C LEU A 25 6.06 9.01 -13.57
N ILE A 26 7.20 8.33 -13.76
CA ILE A 26 7.25 6.88 -14.01
C ILE A 26 6.77 6.12 -12.77
N ALA A 27 7.32 6.41 -11.59
CA ALA A 27 7.00 5.72 -10.34
C ALA A 27 5.51 5.83 -9.97
N ARG A 28 4.86 6.94 -10.33
CA ARG A 28 3.43 7.16 -10.15
C ARG A 28 2.54 6.23 -10.98
N ARG A 29 3.04 5.65 -12.09
CA ARG A 29 2.23 4.94 -13.10
C ARG A 29 2.74 3.55 -13.49
N ASP A 30 3.98 3.19 -13.14
CA ASP A 30 4.62 1.96 -13.60
C ASP A 30 4.14 0.73 -12.81
N VAL A 31 2.98 0.21 -13.19
CA VAL A 31 2.35 -0.97 -12.55
C VAL A 31 3.25 -2.20 -12.55
N HIS A 32 4.11 -2.36 -13.56
CA HIS A 32 4.94 -3.56 -13.75
C HIS A 32 6.39 -3.37 -13.28
N GLY A 33 6.81 -2.13 -13.02
CA GLY A 33 8.20 -1.79 -12.69
C GLY A 33 9.16 -1.86 -13.90
N ASP A 34 8.66 -2.19 -15.08
CA ASP A 34 9.47 -2.41 -16.30
C ASP A 34 10.01 -1.09 -16.84
N MET A 35 9.23 -0.03 -16.69
CA MET A 35 9.59 1.29 -17.17
C MET A 35 10.69 1.92 -16.32
N ILE A 36 10.64 1.73 -14.99
CA ILE A 36 11.71 2.14 -14.06
C ILE A 36 13.01 1.39 -14.40
N ARG A 37 12.94 0.06 -14.57
CA ARG A 37 14.13 -0.74 -14.94
C ARG A 37 14.71 -0.26 -16.26
N MET A 38 13.89 -0.09 -17.29
CA MET A 38 14.34 0.40 -18.59
C MET A 38 14.96 1.80 -18.50
N PHE A 39 14.32 2.71 -17.76
CA PHE A 39 14.79 4.09 -17.59
C PHE A 39 16.15 4.14 -16.88
N LEU A 40 16.30 3.45 -15.74
CA LEU A 40 17.54 3.44 -14.97
C LEU A 40 18.68 2.75 -15.73
N SER A 41 18.44 1.56 -16.30
CA SER A 41 19.48 0.86 -17.09
C SER A 41 19.91 1.63 -18.33
N THR A 42 18.99 2.35 -18.99
CA THR A 42 19.37 3.17 -20.16
C THR A 42 20.26 4.35 -19.74
N ASN A 43 19.99 4.97 -18.58
CA ASN A 43 20.83 6.05 -18.08
C ASN A 43 22.20 5.54 -17.61
N GLU A 44 22.25 4.36 -16.99
CA GLU A 44 23.50 3.68 -16.64
C GLU A 44 24.35 3.38 -17.88
N GLU A 45 23.76 2.80 -18.95
CA GLU A 45 24.40 2.60 -20.27
C GLU A 45 24.99 3.91 -20.83
N ARG A 46 24.30 5.04 -20.58
CA ARG A 46 24.65 6.38 -21.04
C ARG A 46 25.58 7.14 -20.11
N GLN A 47 25.96 6.55 -18.97
CA GLN A 47 26.72 7.19 -17.89
C GLN A 47 26.05 8.50 -17.41
N GLN A 48 24.72 8.56 -17.46
CA GLN A 48 23.93 9.67 -16.93
C GLN A 48 23.55 9.34 -15.48
N THR A 49 23.92 10.22 -14.55
CA THR A 49 23.50 10.09 -13.15
C THR A 49 22.02 10.43 -13.01
N VAL A 50 21.22 9.50 -12.49
CA VAL A 50 19.82 9.74 -12.15
C VAL A 50 19.70 10.03 -10.66
N GLY A 51 19.05 11.13 -10.30
CA GLY A 51 18.70 11.45 -8.91
C GLY A 51 17.57 10.55 -8.41
N ILE A 52 17.89 9.31 -8.02
CA ILE A 52 16.89 8.32 -7.55
C ILE A 52 16.09 8.85 -6.35
N ASP A 53 16.77 9.52 -5.42
CA ASP A 53 16.18 10.14 -4.23
C ASP A 53 15.95 11.64 -4.39
N ALA A 54 15.91 12.15 -5.63
CA ALA A 54 15.54 13.55 -5.86
C ALA A 54 14.15 13.84 -5.28
N ARG A 55 13.98 15.03 -4.70
CA ARG A 55 12.72 15.45 -4.09
C ARG A 55 11.99 16.44 -5.00
N ASP A 56 10.68 16.29 -5.08
CA ASP A 56 9.81 17.26 -5.74
C ASP A 56 9.52 18.47 -4.83
N ASN A 57 8.68 19.40 -5.31
CA ASN A 57 8.31 20.59 -4.54
C ASN A 57 7.50 20.28 -3.25
N SER A 58 6.92 19.07 -3.14
CA SER A 58 6.26 18.57 -1.93
C SER A 58 7.21 17.78 -1.02
N GLY A 59 8.50 17.71 -1.37
CA GLY A 59 9.49 16.94 -0.62
C GLY A 59 9.44 15.43 -0.87
N ARG A 60 8.68 14.95 -1.86
CA ARG A 60 8.52 13.52 -2.17
C ARG A 60 9.57 13.01 -3.15
N THR A 61 10.06 11.81 -2.90
CA THR A 61 10.92 10.98 -3.74
C THR A 61 10.09 10.11 -4.68
N ALA A 62 10.73 9.51 -5.69
CA ALA A 62 10.08 8.54 -6.57
C ALA A 62 9.51 7.34 -5.78
N LEU A 63 10.17 6.92 -4.69
CA LEU A 63 9.70 5.83 -3.83
C LEU A 63 8.38 6.19 -3.13
N GLU A 64 8.27 7.41 -2.61
CA GLU A 64 7.04 7.90 -1.98
C GLU A 64 5.90 8.05 -3.01
N TRP A 65 6.20 8.42 -4.26
CA TRP A 65 5.20 8.40 -5.33
C TRP A 65 4.69 6.98 -5.65
N ALA A 66 5.57 5.97 -5.64
CA ALA A 66 5.15 4.57 -5.79
C ALA A 66 4.24 4.12 -4.63
N VAL A 67 4.50 4.61 -3.41
CA VAL A 67 3.67 4.37 -2.21
C VAL A 67 2.30 5.02 -2.34
N THR A 68 2.23 6.31 -2.71
CA THR A 68 0.95 7.00 -2.91
C THR A 68 0.08 6.37 -4.00
N SER A 69 0.71 5.73 -5.00
CA SER A 69 0.00 5.02 -6.06
C SER A 69 -0.26 3.53 -5.74
N CYS A 70 0.16 3.04 -4.57
CA CYS A 70 0.10 1.62 -4.18
C CYS A 70 0.72 0.66 -5.20
N LEU A 71 1.87 1.01 -5.79
CA LEU A 71 2.55 0.25 -6.85
C LEU A 71 3.78 -0.52 -6.32
N PRO A 72 3.63 -1.75 -5.79
CA PRO A 72 4.74 -2.48 -5.18
C PRO A 72 5.85 -2.88 -6.16
N LEU A 73 5.53 -3.09 -7.45
CA LEU A 73 6.56 -3.44 -8.45
C LEU A 73 7.42 -2.23 -8.84
N ALA A 74 6.84 -1.03 -8.83
CA ALA A 74 7.59 0.21 -8.95
C ALA A 74 8.51 0.41 -7.73
N ALA A 75 7.96 0.31 -6.51
CA ALA A 75 8.73 0.42 -5.27
C ALA A 75 9.86 -0.62 -5.20
N LYS A 76 9.57 -1.89 -5.52
CA LYS A 76 10.58 -2.95 -5.61
C LYS A 76 11.70 -2.62 -6.58
N SER A 77 11.36 -2.04 -7.73
CA SER A 77 12.35 -1.67 -8.74
C SER A 77 13.22 -0.51 -8.26
N LEU A 78 12.63 0.53 -7.65
CA LEU A 78 13.37 1.66 -7.06
C LEU A 78 14.31 1.20 -5.95
N LEU A 79 13.80 0.41 -5.01
CA LEU A 79 14.60 -0.18 -3.93
C LEU A 79 15.75 -1.01 -4.52
N LYS A 80 15.52 -1.86 -5.54
CA LYS A 80 16.59 -2.63 -6.19
C LYS A 80 17.71 -1.75 -6.77
N HIS A 81 17.41 -0.53 -7.20
CA HIS A 81 18.40 0.40 -7.74
C HIS A 81 18.92 1.40 -6.69
N GLY A 82 18.72 1.13 -5.39
CA GLY A 82 19.35 1.88 -4.33
C GLY A 82 18.57 3.09 -3.81
N ALA A 83 17.25 3.17 -4.06
CA ALA A 83 16.42 4.17 -3.39
C ALA A 83 16.57 4.06 -1.87
N ASN A 84 16.81 5.20 -1.21
CA ASN A 84 17.14 5.26 0.21
C ASN A 84 15.90 5.03 1.08
N VAL A 85 16.07 4.21 2.12
CA VAL A 85 15.02 3.82 3.07
C VAL A 85 15.18 4.53 4.43
N SER A 86 16.39 4.96 4.79
CA SER A 86 16.66 5.53 6.12
C SER A 86 15.98 6.88 6.38
N GLY A 87 15.67 7.62 5.30
CA GLY A 87 14.94 8.89 5.37
C GLY A 87 13.50 8.80 4.84
N PHE A 88 13.00 7.58 4.61
CA PHE A 88 11.66 7.35 4.08
C PHE A 88 10.60 7.71 5.12
N VAL A 89 9.56 8.41 4.67
CA VAL A 89 8.38 8.69 5.49
C VAL A 89 7.15 8.30 4.67
N PHE A 90 6.19 7.61 5.30
CA PHE A 90 4.93 7.36 4.60
C PHE A 90 4.27 8.69 4.19
N PRO A 91 3.98 8.87 2.88
CA PRO A 91 3.40 10.11 2.40
C PRO A 91 1.99 10.27 2.97
N THR A 92 1.68 11.50 3.42
CA THR A 92 0.32 11.83 3.80
C THR A 92 -0.52 11.91 2.53
N PRO A 93 -1.67 11.23 2.46
CA PRO A 93 -2.45 11.23 1.23
C PRO A 93 -2.99 12.63 0.92
N SER A 94 -2.64 13.14 -0.26
CA SER A 94 -3.07 14.44 -0.80
C SER A 94 -4.38 14.30 -1.57
N ASP A 95 -5.10 15.40 -1.80
CA ASP A 95 -6.31 15.39 -2.63
C ASP A 95 -5.99 15.24 -4.13
N SER A 96 -4.72 15.49 -4.50
CA SER A 96 -4.18 15.24 -5.85
C SER A 96 -3.86 13.77 -6.13
N ASP A 97 -3.90 12.91 -5.10
CA ASP A 97 -3.50 11.52 -5.23
C ASP A 97 -4.64 10.70 -5.87
N TYR A 98 -4.28 9.92 -6.89
CA TYR A 98 -5.22 9.36 -7.89
C TYR A 98 -6.04 8.15 -7.41
N LEU A 99 -6.12 7.86 -6.11
CA LEU A 99 -6.81 6.68 -5.59
C LEU A 99 -8.32 6.87 -5.31
N GLY A 100 -8.94 7.91 -5.89
CA GLY A 100 -10.38 8.19 -5.73
C GLY A 100 -11.24 7.69 -6.90
N ARG A 101 -12.21 6.81 -6.61
CA ARG A 101 -13.26 6.22 -7.49
C ARG A 101 -12.88 4.99 -8.34
N GLY A 102 -12.04 4.10 -7.82
CA GLY A 102 -11.87 2.77 -8.40
C GLY A 102 -12.91 1.74 -7.92
N SER A 103 -13.05 0.61 -8.62
CA SER A 103 -13.93 -0.50 -8.20
C SER A 103 -13.46 -1.18 -6.91
N SER A 104 -14.30 -2.00 -6.26
CA SER A 104 -13.90 -2.77 -5.06
C SER A 104 -12.66 -3.63 -5.28
N LEU A 105 -12.45 -4.15 -6.50
CA LEU A 105 -11.22 -4.87 -6.86
C LEU A 105 -9.99 -3.94 -6.82
N THR A 106 -10.11 -2.70 -7.27
CA THR A 106 -8.99 -1.74 -7.21
C THR A 106 -8.64 -1.38 -5.77
N LYS A 107 -9.63 -1.25 -4.88
CA LYS A 107 -9.42 -1.06 -3.43
C LYS A 107 -8.64 -2.23 -2.84
N LEU A 108 -9.05 -3.47 -3.14
CA LEU A 108 -8.32 -4.68 -2.72
C LEU A 108 -6.88 -4.70 -3.26
N THR A 109 -6.66 -4.35 -4.54
CA THR A 109 -5.30 -4.29 -5.10
C THR A 109 -4.45 -3.18 -4.49
N ALA A 110 -5.05 -2.05 -4.11
CA ALA A 110 -4.35 -0.95 -3.45
C ALA A 110 -3.95 -1.34 -2.01
N ALA A 111 -4.87 -1.92 -1.23
CA ALA A 111 -4.60 -2.42 0.11
C ALA A 111 -3.47 -3.47 0.10
N THR A 112 -3.59 -4.50 -0.74
CA THR A 112 -2.54 -5.52 -0.89
C THR A 112 -1.23 -4.95 -1.43
N GLY A 113 -1.30 -4.01 -2.37
CA GLY A 113 -0.14 -3.34 -2.94
C GLY A 113 0.62 -2.51 -1.91
N LEU A 114 -0.09 -1.80 -1.04
CA LEU A 114 0.52 -0.99 0.02
C LEU A 114 1.17 -1.86 1.09
N LEU A 115 0.51 -2.92 1.55
CA LEU A 115 1.11 -3.90 2.47
C LEU A 115 2.32 -4.62 1.86
N ALA A 116 2.30 -4.88 0.55
CA ALA A 116 3.48 -5.39 -0.16
C ALA A 116 4.64 -4.40 -0.17
N ILE A 117 4.38 -3.09 -0.20
CA ILE A 117 5.44 -2.08 -0.08
C ILE A 117 6.01 -2.06 1.33
N VAL A 118 5.17 -2.18 2.37
CA VAL A 118 5.64 -2.32 3.76
C VAL A 118 6.63 -3.48 3.89
N GLU A 119 6.24 -4.68 3.43
CA GLU A 119 7.15 -5.85 3.44
C GLU A 119 8.46 -5.60 2.69
N LEU A 120 8.40 -4.89 1.56
CA LEU A 120 9.60 -4.57 0.77
C LEU A 120 10.53 -3.58 1.48
N LEU A 121 9.96 -2.59 2.19
CA LEU A 121 10.71 -1.63 2.99
C LEU A 121 11.38 -2.34 4.19
N GLU A 122 10.64 -3.18 4.90
CA GLU A 122 11.14 -3.97 6.04
C GLU A 122 12.27 -4.91 5.61
N ALA A 123 12.14 -5.55 4.45
CA ALA A 123 13.21 -6.36 3.85
C ALA A 123 14.49 -5.55 3.51
N ARG A 124 14.44 -4.22 3.58
CA ARG A 124 15.57 -3.30 3.40
C ARG A 124 16.00 -2.60 4.69
N GLY A 125 15.53 -3.08 5.85
CA GLY A 125 15.88 -2.56 7.15
C GLY A 125 15.07 -1.33 7.57
N TYR A 126 13.94 -1.05 6.92
CA TYR A 126 12.96 -0.12 7.45
C TYR A 126 12.29 -0.74 8.68
N GLU A 127 12.18 0.01 9.77
CA GLU A 127 11.42 -0.39 10.95
C GLU A 127 10.17 0.47 11.01
N MET A 128 9.01 -0.15 10.78
CA MET A 128 7.73 0.56 10.82
C MET A 128 7.37 0.88 12.27
N GLY A 129 7.06 2.15 12.55
CA GLY A 129 6.61 2.61 13.86
C GLY A 129 5.09 2.78 13.96
N ARG A 130 4.62 3.13 15.16
CA ARG A 130 3.18 3.42 15.40
C ARG A 130 2.68 4.60 14.58
N ASP A 131 3.51 5.63 14.39
CA ASP A 131 3.16 6.80 13.58
C ASP A 131 3.00 6.44 12.10
N ASP A 132 3.80 5.50 11.60
CA ASP A 132 3.71 4.99 10.24
C ASP A 132 2.47 4.13 10.05
N ALA A 133 2.17 3.26 11.01
CA ALA A 133 0.93 2.51 11.04
C ALA A 133 -0.29 3.43 11.05
N LEU A 134 -0.24 4.52 11.82
CA LEU A 134 -1.32 5.51 11.86
C LEU A 134 -1.50 6.22 10.52
N LYS A 135 -0.42 6.58 9.83
CA LYS A 135 -0.47 7.15 8.47
C LYS A 135 -1.08 6.16 7.47
N LEU A 136 -0.69 4.88 7.54
CA LEU A 136 -1.26 3.82 6.71
C LEU A 136 -2.75 3.61 6.98
N MET A 137 -3.17 3.60 8.25
CA MET A 137 -4.59 3.50 8.60
C MET A 137 -5.38 4.74 8.14
N GLY A 138 -4.82 5.94 8.28
CA GLY A 138 -5.41 7.16 7.74
C GLY A 138 -5.52 7.14 6.21
N PHE A 139 -4.57 6.52 5.52
CA PHE A 139 -4.64 6.27 4.09
C PHE A 139 -5.80 5.32 3.74
N PHE A 140 -5.92 4.20 4.44
CA PHE A 140 -7.01 3.25 4.25
C PHE A 140 -8.38 3.90 4.49
N ASP A 141 -8.47 4.75 5.51
CA ASP A 141 -9.69 5.50 5.83
C ASP A 141 -10.04 6.51 4.73
N LYS A 142 -9.08 7.35 4.32
CA LYS A 142 -9.31 8.42 3.33
C LYS A 142 -9.82 7.86 2.00
N TYR A 143 -9.33 6.68 1.58
CA TYR A 143 -9.77 6.04 0.33
C TYR A 143 -10.94 5.07 0.51
N GLY A 144 -11.56 5.03 1.70
CA GLY A 144 -12.71 4.19 1.98
C GLY A 144 -12.41 2.70 1.79
N LEU A 145 -11.19 2.25 2.13
CA LEU A 145 -10.82 0.83 2.10
C LEU A 145 -11.45 0.04 3.26
N TYR A 146 -11.99 0.74 4.26
CA TYR A 146 -12.75 0.17 5.38
C TYR A 146 -14.26 0.06 5.09
N GLU A 147 -14.76 0.71 4.05
CA GLU A 147 -16.19 0.74 3.79
C GLU A 147 -16.66 -0.60 3.23
N SER A 148 -17.35 -1.38 4.06
CA SER A 148 -18.24 -2.42 3.58
C SER A 148 -19.56 -1.78 3.17
N THR A 149 -19.89 -1.79 1.89
CA THR A 149 -21.30 -1.68 1.49
C THR A 149 -22.03 -2.87 2.11
N ASP A 150 -23.13 -2.60 2.82
CA ASP A 150 -24.00 -3.62 3.41
C ASP A 150 -24.69 -4.41 2.28
N PHE A 151 -23.92 -5.25 1.60
CA PHE A 151 -24.49 -6.28 0.74
C PHE A 151 -25.10 -7.32 1.67
N SER A 152 -26.39 -7.63 1.51
CA SER A 152 -26.93 -8.87 2.07
C SER A 152 -26.22 -10.02 1.35
N THR A 153 -25.12 -10.50 1.91
CA THR A 153 -24.32 -11.54 1.28
C THR A 153 -25.00 -12.88 1.50
N SER A 154 -25.11 -13.69 0.45
CA SER A 154 -25.49 -15.09 0.61
C SER A 154 -24.34 -15.84 1.29
N LYS A 155 -24.66 -16.91 2.01
CA LYS A 155 -23.67 -17.81 2.61
C LYS A 155 -22.60 -18.26 1.61
N ASP A 156 -22.96 -18.42 0.34
CA ASP A 156 -22.03 -18.81 -0.73
C ASP A 156 -20.90 -17.80 -0.95
N VAL A 157 -21.15 -16.49 -0.74
CA VAL A 157 -20.13 -15.44 -0.87
C VAL A 157 -19.16 -15.51 0.30
N ASP A 158 -19.64 -15.75 1.51
CA ASP A 158 -18.78 -15.86 2.70
C ASP A 158 -17.89 -17.11 2.62
N ASP A 159 -18.46 -18.27 2.24
CA ASP A 159 -17.69 -19.50 2.00
C ASP A 159 -16.63 -19.32 0.90
N LEU A 160 -16.96 -18.56 -0.16
CA LEU A 160 -16.01 -18.22 -1.23
C LEU A 160 -14.90 -17.29 -0.73
N VAL A 161 -15.23 -16.25 0.04
CA VAL A 161 -14.25 -15.33 0.64
C VAL A 161 -13.30 -16.09 1.55
N ASP A 162 -13.80 -17.01 2.38
CA ASP A 162 -13.00 -17.84 3.27
C ASP A 162 -12.04 -18.71 2.47
N SER A 163 -12.54 -19.41 1.45
CA SER A 163 -11.70 -20.22 0.57
C SER A 163 -10.62 -19.41 -0.16
N LEU A 164 -10.95 -18.20 -0.63
CA LEU A 164 -10.00 -17.32 -1.30
C LEU A 164 -8.96 -16.79 -0.30
N PHE A 165 -9.39 -16.40 0.90
CA PHE A 165 -8.51 -15.92 1.95
C PHE A 165 -7.54 -17.02 2.40
N GLU A 166 -7.98 -18.26 2.56
CA GLU A 166 -7.10 -19.40 2.85
C GLU A 166 -6.08 -19.66 1.72
N GLN A 167 -6.49 -19.51 0.46
CA GLN A 167 -5.58 -19.63 -0.68
C GLN A 167 -4.52 -18.51 -0.69
N MET A 168 -4.91 -17.30 -0.26
CA MET A 168 -4.00 -16.17 -0.08
C MET A 168 -3.08 -16.41 1.12
N ALA A 169 -3.58 -16.89 2.25
CA ALA A 169 -2.81 -17.22 3.44
C ALA A 169 -1.68 -18.23 3.19
N LYS A 170 -1.83 -19.11 2.18
CA LYS A 170 -0.78 -20.05 1.73
C LYS A 170 0.35 -19.38 0.95
N LYS A 171 0.23 -18.10 0.55
CA LYS A 171 1.26 -17.36 -0.18
C LYS A 171 2.25 -16.75 0.81
N ARG A 172 3.50 -16.59 0.34
CA ARG A 172 4.62 -16.15 1.18
C ARG A 172 4.69 -14.63 1.39
N THR A 173 4.19 -13.84 0.43
CA THR A 173 4.32 -12.37 0.42
C THR A 173 3.05 -11.70 -0.08
N TYR A 174 2.84 -10.43 0.26
CA TYR A 174 1.74 -9.64 -0.29
C TYR A 174 1.88 -9.38 -1.79
N ILE A 175 3.09 -9.44 -2.37
CA ILE A 175 3.26 -9.45 -3.83
C ILE A 175 2.59 -10.68 -4.45
N ASP A 176 2.70 -11.84 -3.81
CA ASP A 176 2.06 -13.05 -4.30
C ASP A 176 0.53 -13.02 -4.09
N TYR A 177 0.05 -12.29 -3.07
CA TYR A 177 -1.37 -11.97 -2.90
C TYR A 177 -1.86 -11.13 -4.08
N LEU A 178 -1.13 -10.05 -4.43
CA LEU A 178 -1.48 -9.18 -5.53
C LEU A 178 -1.55 -9.93 -6.87
N LYS A 179 -0.58 -10.81 -7.14
CA LYS A 179 -0.61 -11.69 -8.32
C LYS A 179 -1.83 -12.62 -8.34
N PHE A 180 -2.21 -13.14 -7.17
CA PHE A 180 -3.39 -13.99 -7.03
C PHE A 180 -4.68 -13.19 -7.30
N VAL A 181 -4.84 -12.01 -6.69
CA VAL A 181 -5.98 -11.11 -6.91
C VAL A 181 -6.09 -10.70 -8.37
N SER A 182 -4.95 -10.46 -9.03
CA SER A 182 -4.88 -10.07 -10.44
C SER A 182 -5.02 -11.26 -11.41
N SER A 183 -5.12 -12.48 -10.91
CA SER A 183 -5.15 -13.68 -11.75
C SER A 183 -6.47 -13.83 -12.51
N TYR A 184 -6.42 -14.58 -13.61
CA TYR A 184 -7.61 -14.90 -14.41
C TYR A 184 -8.70 -15.64 -13.61
N LYS A 185 -8.34 -16.31 -12.51
CA LYS A 185 -9.29 -17.01 -11.63
C LYS A 185 -10.24 -16.03 -10.95
N MET A 186 -9.74 -14.89 -10.46
CA MET A 186 -10.59 -13.85 -9.85
C MET A 186 -11.48 -13.17 -10.88
N ARG A 187 -10.97 -12.98 -12.12
CA ARG A 187 -11.73 -12.36 -13.23
C ARG A 187 -12.89 -13.23 -13.75
N LYS A 188 -12.95 -14.51 -13.40
CA LYS A 188 -14.02 -15.44 -13.80
C LYS A 188 -15.23 -15.41 -12.85
N ILE A 189 -15.10 -14.77 -11.69
CA ILE A 189 -16.20 -14.65 -10.73
C ILE A 189 -17.23 -13.66 -11.33
N PRO A 190 -18.55 -13.93 -11.25
CA PRO A 190 -19.59 -12.98 -11.63
C PRO A 190 -19.36 -11.61 -10.98
N TYR A 191 -19.72 -10.54 -11.67
CA TYR A 191 -19.37 -9.18 -11.25
C TYR A 191 -19.86 -8.84 -9.84
N GLU A 192 -21.11 -9.18 -9.52
CA GLU A 192 -21.74 -8.91 -8.22
C GLU A 192 -21.06 -9.69 -7.08
N SER A 193 -20.76 -10.97 -7.32
CA SER A 193 -20.01 -11.80 -6.37
C SER A 193 -18.57 -11.32 -6.22
N MET A 194 -17.94 -10.86 -7.30
CA MET A 194 -16.58 -10.34 -7.29
C MET A 194 -16.49 -9.02 -6.50
N GLU A 195 -17.49 -8.16 -6.62
CA GLU A 195 -17.56 -6.91 -5.87
C GLU A 195 -17.65 -7.18 -4.37
N ALA A 196 -18.62 -7.99 -3.95
CA ALA A 196 -18.78 -8.39 -2.55
C ALA A 196 -17.53 -9.12 -2.00
N CYS A 197 -16.97 -10.07 -2.77
CA CYS A 197 -15.75 -10.78 -2.38
C CYS A 197 -14.56 -9.82 -2.22
N SER A 198 -14.41 -8.85 -3.12
CA SER A 198 -13.28 -7.92 -3.08
C SER A 198 -13.33 -7.03 -1.85
N VAL A 199 -14.52 -6.53 -1.50
CA VAL A 199 -14.74 -5.74 -0.27
C VAL A 199 -14.38 -6.56 0.97
N ARG A 200 -14.90 -7.78 1.09
CA ARG A 200 -14.67 -8.65 2.26
C ARG A 200 -13.23 -9.13 2.39
N LEU A 201 -12.58 -9.48 1.28
CA LEU A 201 -11.16 -9.81 1.28
C LEU A 201 -10.31 -8.61 1.68
N CYS A 202 -10.65 -7.41 1.20
CA CYS A 202 -9.97 -6.18 1.58
C CYS A 202 -10.12 -5.94 3.08
N GLU A 203 -11.33 -6.07 3.61
CA GLU A 203 -11.63 -5.98 5.03
C GLU A 203 -10.75 -6.94 5.84
N LYS A 204 -10.79 -8.25 5.54
CA LYS A 204 -10.00 -9.28 6.24
C LYS A 204 -8.50 -9.02 6.23
N ILE A 205 -7.95 -8.62 5.08
CA ILE A 205 -6.51 -8.33 4.93
C ILE A 205 -6.12 -7.14 5.81
N LEU A 206 -6.91 -6.06 5.77
CA LEU A 206 -6.65 -4.87 6.57
C LEU A 206 -6.92 -5.10 8.07
N THR A 207 -7.85 -5.99 8.43
CA THR A 207 -8.16 -6.30 9.83
C THR A 207 -6.95 -6.83 10.57
N LYS A 208 -6.20 -7.75 9.96
CA LYS A 208 -4.98 -8.27 10.59
C LYS A 208 -4.00 -7.13 10.89
N PHE A 209 -3.67 -6.33 9.87
CA PHE A 209 -2.80 -5.17 10.03
C PHE A 209 -3.30 -4.19 11.10
N CYS A 210 -4.59 -3.85 11.08
CA CYS A 210 -5.15 -2.90 12.04
C CYS A 210 -5.13 -3.44 13.47
N ARG A 211 -5.37 -4.75 13.67
CA ARG A 211 -5.32 -5.38 14.99
C ARG A 211 -3.92 -5.41 15.56
N ASP A 212 -2.94 -5.81 14.75
CA ASP A 212 -1.54 -5.90 15.17
C ASP A 212 -1.04 -4.55 15.72
N TRP A 213 -1.47 -3.44 15.10
CA TRP A 213 -1.09 -2.08 15.52
C TRP A 213 -2.01 -1.42 16.54
N ALA A 214 -3.24 -1.90 16.71
CA ALA A 214 -4.19 -1.37 17.70
C ALA A 214 -4.12 -2.06 19.06
N LEU A 215 -3.54 -3.27 19.14
CA LEU A 215 -3.52 -4.08 20.37
C LEU A 215 -2.82 -3.36 21.52
N ASP A 216 -1.63 -2.85 21.27
CA ASP A 216 -0.84 -2.08 22.23
C ASP A 216 -1.57 -0.80 22.68
N PRO A 217 -1.98 0.12 21.77
CA PRO A 217 -2.81 1.27 22.10
C PRO A 217 -4.06 0.93 22.93
N PHE A 218 -4.74 -0.17 22.59
CA PHE A 218 -5.92 -0.64 23.29
C PHE A 218 -5.59 -1.05 24.72
N MET A 219 -4.55 -1.87 24.92
CA MET A 219 -4.10 -2.29 26.25
C MET A 219 -3.63 -1.11 27.10
N GLU A 220 -2.92 -0.14 26.52
CA GLU A 220 -2.52 1.12 27.18
C GLU A 220 -3.75 1.89 27.69
N SER A 221 -4.81 1.95 26.89
CA SER A 221 -6.06 2.62 27.27
C SER A 221 -6.76 1.98 28.47
N LEU A 222 -6.54 0.68 28.67
CA LEU A 222 -7.02 -0.10 29.80
C LEU A 222 -6.02 -0.16 30.95
N HIS A 223 -4.90 0.56 30.87
CA HIS A 223 -3.77 0.47 31.80
C HIS A 223 -3.31 -0.97 32.04
N TYR A 224 -3.33 -1.80 30.99
CA TYR A 224 -2.95 -3.22 31.04
C TYR A 224 -3.71 -4.04 32.09
N ARG A 225 -4.93 -3.63 32.45
CA ARG A 225 -5.74 -4.32 33.48
C ARG A 225 -6.35 -5.65 33.03
N LEU A 226 -6.43 -5.89 31.73
CA LEU A 226 -6.94 -7.13 31.16
C LEU A 226 -5.80 -7.97 30.57
N PRO A 227 -5.84 -9.30 30.68
CA PRO A 227 -4.93 -10.19 29.94
C PRO A 227 -5.01 -9.97 28.43
N ILE A 228 -3.90 -10.19 27.72
CA ILE A 228 -3.81 -10.03 26.26
C ILE A 228 -4.91 -10.80 25.51
N VAL A 229 -5.21 -12.03 25.93
CA VAL A 229 -6.25 -12.88 25.33
C VAL A 229 -7.63 -12.23 25.42
N CYS A 230 -7.95 -11.58 26.55
CA CYS A 230 -9.21 -10.87 26.70
C CYS A 230 -9.30 -9.65 25.77
N CYS A 231 -8.18 -8.93 25.61
CA CYS A 231 -8.09 -7.80 24.68
C CYS A 231 -8.29 -8.27 23.23
N GLU A 232 -7.63 -9.35 22.83
CA GLU A 232 -7.79 -9.98 21.51
C GLU A 232 -9.24 -10.37 21.25
N MET A 233 -9.91 -11.04 22.20
CA MET A 233 -11.33 -11.41 22.09
C MET A 233 -12.28 -10.21 21.94
N ILE A 234 -11.95 -9.07 22.57
CA ILE A 234 -12.74 -7.84 22.41
C ILE A 234 -12.49 -7.25 21.02
N MET A 235 -11.22 -7.14 20.63
CA MET A 235 -10.81 -6.59 19.33
C MET A 235 -11.28 -7.44 18.15
N GLU A 236 -11.52 -8.74 18.35
CA GLU A 236 -12.13 -9.61 17.34
C GLU A 236 -13.49 -9.13 16.84
N LYS A 237 -14.22 -8.39 17.69
CA LYS A 237 -15.56 -7.88 17.39
C LYS A 237 -15.56 -6.48 16.77
N LEU A 238 -14.39 -5.85 16.69
CA LEU A 238 -14.24 -4.47 16.21
C LEU A 238 -14.01 -4.42 14.71
N LYS A 239 -14.59 -3.40 14.05
CA LYS A 239 -14.32 -3.10 12.65
C LYS A 239 -12.98 -2.39 12.50
N ASN A 240 -12.43 -2.37 11.29
CA ASN A 240 -11.16 -1.70 11.01
C ASN A 240 -11.19 -0.21 11.35
N LYS A 241 -12.34 0.45 11.17
CA LYS A 241 -12.55 1.85 11.59
C LYS A 241 -12.45 2.03 13.10
N ASP A 242 -12.97 1.10 13.89
CA ASP A 242 -12.89 1.15 15.35
C ASP A 242 -11.44 0.97 15.82
N LEU A 243 -10.72 0.02 15.21
CA LEU A 243 -9.29 -0.21 15.47
C LEU A 243 -8.45 1.03 15.14
N PHE A 244 -8.72 1.67 14.01
CA PHE A 244 -8.08 2.93 13.65
C PHE A 244 -8.38 4.05 14.67
N ASN A 245 -9.63 4.18 15.11
CA ASN A 245 -10.02 5.18 16.10
C ASN A 245 -9.32 4.94 17.46
N ILE A 246 -9.08 3.69 17.85
CA ILE A 246 -8.28 3.36 19.04
C ILE A 246 -6.85 3.89 18.90
N CYS A 247 -6.19 3.64 17.75
CA CYS A 247 -4.85 4.15 17.47
C CYS A 247 -4.79 5.68 17.50
N LEU A 248 -5.77 6.35 16.87
CA LEU A 248 -5.89 7.81 16.88
C LEU A 248 -6.04 8.37 18.29
N ALA A 249 -6.90 7.76 19.11
CA ALA A 249 -7.13 8.21 20.48
C ALA A 249 -5.89 8.06 21.36
N ALA A 250 -5.09 7.01 21.16
CA ALA A 250 -3.84 6.82 21.88
C ALA A 250 -2.75 7.83 21.47
N ALA A 251 -2.67 8.18 20.17
CA ALA A 251 -1.74 9.18 19.68
C ALA A 251 -2.03 10.58 20.26
N GLY A 252 -3.31 10.98 20.33
CA GLY A 252 -3.72 12.27 20.91
C GLY A 252 -3.53 12.41 22.42
N ARG A 253 -3.23 11.32 23.15
CA ARG A 253 -2.88 11.37 24.59
C ARG A 253 -1.40 11.63 24.84
N ARG A 254 -0.57 11.57 23.79
CA ARG A 254 0.90 11.72 23.85
C ARG A 254 1.38 13.14 23.52
N SER A 255 0.49 14.02 23.06
CA SER A 255 0.71 15.44 22.79
C SER A 255 0.36 16.30 24.00
#